data_AF-A0A7Z0EKL6-F1
#
_entry.id   AF-A0A7Z0EKL6-F1
#
_cell.length_a   1.000
_cell.length_b   1.000
_cell.length_c   1.000
_cell.angle_alpha   90.00
_cell.angle_beta   90.00
_cell.angle_gamma   90.00
#
_symmetry.space_group_name_H-M   'P 1'
#
loop_
_entity.id
_entity.type
_entity.pdbx_description
1 polymer ?
#
loop_
_entity_poly.entity_id
_entity_poly.type
_entity_poly.pdbx_seq_one_letter_code
_entity_poly.pdbx_strand_id
1 'polypeptide(L)'
;MSTSMPDASPADPRPPHTSGPAPHRPSWLLCLTVVLACLAATASGWGLTRLATNQPLPDPTGSAALANPFALTDEGPENARRAVRAAADLVDTASSFHITFTLSDRGAVPVGAAAVMGSTIPVSLTAPDVGHGHAVYDDEAEPAFEHYVDEADGEEVYRYEMDGRYMMTARSALPGLVVLESPSDADRYLCSRSFASARLREVLSTSSDLELAGWEQVRLAWPGMKAGHAAYRYTGTFTAMRADFDDGTNTLRAVEDAEFELWIDLRGYPRRFDYSSPGGHTERYEYHGFGMP
;
A
#
# COMPACT_ATOMS: atom_id res chain seq x y z
N MET A 1 -24.99 -101.25 7.50
CA MET A 1 -24.25 -100.20 8.23
C MET A 1 -22.89 -100.08 7.56
N SER A 2 -22.47 -99.03 6.86
CA SER A 2 -22.91 -97.64 6.81
C SER A 2 -22.95 -97.13 5.37
N THR A 3 -23.94 -96.29 5.10
CA THR A 3 -24.10 -95.41 3.95
C THR A 3 -23.18 -94.19 4.06
N SER A 4 -22.54 -93.74 2.97
CA SER A 4 -22.57 -92.33 2.59
C SER A 4 -22.11 -92.13 1.14
N MET A 5 -22.74 -91.15 0.51
CA MET A 5 -22.77 -90.86 -0.93
C MET A 5 -21.86 -89.64 -1.26
N PRO A 6 -21.87 -89.10 -2.49
CA PRO A 6 -20.70 -88.81 -3.31
C PRO A 6 -20.15 -87.38 -3.12
N ASP A 7 -19.00 -87.06 -3.74
CA ASP A 7 -18.76 -85.67 -4.11
C ASP A 7 -18.07 -85.54 -5.48
N ALA A 8 -18.51 -84.51 -6.19
CA ALA A 8 -18.33 -84.25 -7.60
C ALA A 8 -16.93 -83.71 -7.92
N SER A 9 -16.52 -83.89 -9.17
CA SER A 9 -15.36 -83.22 -9.77
C SER A 9 -15.42 -81.70 -9.60
N PRO A 10 -14.25 -81.04 -9.70
CA PRO A 10 -14.16 -79.90 -10.58
C PRO A 10 -13.09 -80.15 -11.64
N ALA A 11 -13.54 -80.07 -12.90
CA ALA A 11 -12.69 -79.83 -14.04
C ALA A 11 -11.95 -78.50 -13.82
N ASP A 12 -10.64 -78.52 -14.01
CA ASP A 12 -9.82 -77.32 -14.20
C ASP A 12 -9.88 -76.94 -15.68
N PRO A 13 -10.56 -75.83 -16.01
CA PRO A 13 -10.06 -74.98 -17.07
C PRO A 13 -9.95 -73.55 -16.55
N ARG A 14 -8.75 -73.15 -16.16
CA ARG A 14 -8.39 -71.72 -16.05
C ARG A 14 -8.84 -70.97 -17.32
N PRO A 15 -9.68 -69.93 -17.20
CA PRO A 15 -9.84 -68.97 -18.27
C PRO A 15 -8.60 -68.04 -18.30
N PRO A 16 -8.17 -67.56 -19.49
CA PRO A 16 -7.08 -66.62 -19.61
C PRO A 16 -7.43 -65.30 -18.91
N HIS A 17 -6.51 -64.81 -18.08
CA HIS A 17 -6.61 -63.49 -17.45
C HIS A 17 -6.76 -62.40 -18.52
N THR A 18 -7.96 -61.85 -18.63
CA THR A 18 -8.21 -60.56 -19.28
C THR A 18 -7.44 -59.48 -18.55
N SER A 19 -6.50 -58.86 -19.25
CA SER A 19 -5.78 -57.66 -18.84
C SER A 19 -6.79 -56.50 -18.79
N GLY A 20 -7.33 -56.22 -17.60
CA GLY A 20 -8.05 -54.98 -17.34
C GLY A 20 -7.08 -53.78 -17.37
N PRO A 21 -7.54 -52.57 -17.74
CA PRO A 21 -6.70 -51.39 -17.76
C PRO A 21 -6.16 -51.12 -16.35
N ALA A 22 -4.83 -51.01 -16.24
CA ALA A 22 -4.16 -50.68 -14.99
C ALA A 22 -4.68 -49.34 -14.45
N PRO A 23 -4.84 -49.17 -13.13
CA PRO A 23 -5.16 -47.88 -12.55
C PRO A 23 -4.05 -46.90 -12.94
N HIS A 24 -4.39 -45.88 -13.72
CA HIS A 24 -3.48 -44.79 -14.07
C HIS A 24 -3.09 -44.06 -12.78
N ARG A 25 -1.96 -44.49 -12.18
CA ARG A 25 -1.26 -43.66 -11.21
C ARG A 25 -0.86 -42.38 -11.95
N PRO A 26 -1.27 -41.19 -11.49
CA PRO A 26 -0.80 -39.95 -12.10
C PRO A 26 0.73 -39.99 -12.07
N SER A 27 1.35 -39.91 -13.24
CA SER A 27 2.80 -40.02 -13.33
C SER A 27 3.39 -38.90 -12.48
N TRP A 28 4.20 -39.25 -11.49
CA TRP A 28 4.86 -38.32 -10.58
C TRP A 28 5.58 -37.17 -11.31
N LEU A 29 6.05 -37.42 -12.54
CA LEU A 29 6.61 -36.42 -13.45
C LEU A 29 5.59 -35.34 -13.85
N LEU A 30 4.34 -35.71 -14.12
CA LEU A 30 3.25 -34.76 -14.40
C LEU A 30 2.96 -33.88 -13.17
N CYS A 31 2.90 -34.48 -11.97
CA CYS A 31 2.74 -33.70 -10.73
C CYS A 31 3.91 -32.75 -10.51
N LEU A 32 5.14 -33.18 -10.75
CA LEU A 32 6.34 -32.36 -10.59
C LEU A 32 6.36 -31.21 -11.61
N THR A 33 5.96 -31.45 -12.86
CA THR A 33 5.84 -30.39 -13.87
C THR A 33 4.73 -29.40 -13.55
N VAL A 34 3.59 -29.85 -13.00
CA VAL A 34 2.51 -28.95 -12.58
C VAL A 34 2.96 -28.11 -11.39
N VAL A 35 3.64 -28.69 -10.39
CA VAL A 35 4.18 -27.93 -9.26
C VAL A 35 5.25 -26.93 -9.71
N LEU A 36 6.15 -27.31 -10.60
CA LEU A 36 7.15 -26.39 -11.18
C LEU A 36 6.51 -25.29 -12.02
N ALA A 37 5.46 -25.60 -12.79
CA ALA A 37 4.71 -24.61 -13.55
C ALA A 37 3.93 -23.65 -12.62
N CYS A 38 3.35 -24.15 -11.53
CA CYS A 38 2.69 -23.33 -10.51
C CYS A 38 3.70 -22.44 -9.78
N LEU A 39 4.87 -22.96 -9.41
CA LEU A 39 5.95 -22.17 -8.78
C LEU A 39 6.55 -21.15 -9.74
N ALA A 40 6.70 -21.50 -11.02
CA ALA A 40 7.15 -20.57 -12.05
C ALA A 40 6.09 -19.49 -12.29
N ALA A 41 4.80 -19.83 -12.30
CA ALA A 41 3.69 -18.89 -12.46
C ALA A 41 3.58 -17.94 -11.26
N THR A 42 3.71 -18.43 -10.02
CA THR A 42 3.71 -17.57 -8.82
C THR A 42 4.95 -16.69 -8.77
N ALA A 43 6.13 -17.20 -9.13
CA ALA A 43 7.35 -16.40 -9.21
C ALA A 43 7.31 -15.36 -10.36
N SER A 44 6.71 -15.71 -11.51
CA SER A 44 6.57 -14.76 -12.64
C SER A 44 5.48 -13.72 -12.41
N GLY A 45 4.41 -14.07 -11.69
CA GLY A 45 3.37 -13.13 -11.28
C GLY A 45 3.90 -12.08 -10.30
N TRP A 46 4.73 -12.49 -9.34
CA TRP A 46 5.40 -11.59 -8.39
C TRP A 46 6.61 -10.84 -8.98
N GLY A 47 7.27 -11.40 -10.00
CA GLY A 47 8.41 -10.75 -10.68
C GLY A 47 7.99 -9.67 -11.67
N LEU A 48 6.83 -9.82 -12.32
CA LEU A 48 6.32 -8.84 -13.27
C LEU A 48 5.69 -7.62 -12.58
N THR A 49 5.07 -7.79 -11.40
CA THR A 49 4.65 -6.65 -10.56
C THR A 49 5.82 -5.81 -10.05
N ARG A 50 6.99 -6.41 -9.77
CA ARG A 50 8.23 -5.66 -9.45
C ARG A 50 8.86 -4.93 -10.65
N LEU A 51 8.55 -5.31 -11.88
CA LEU A 51 9.00 -4.61 -13.09
C LEU A 51 8.02 -3.52 -13.53
N ALA A 52 6.72 -3.70 -13.27
CA ALA A 52 5.70 -2.67 -13.50
C ALA A 52 5.85 -1.49 -12.53
N THR A 53 6.22 -1.74 -11.28
CA THR A 53 6.49 -0.68 -10.27
C THR A 53 7.80 0.08 -10.49
N ASN A 54 8.70 -0.43 -11.35
CA ASN A 54 9.96 0.24 -11.72
C ASN A 54 9.93 0.87 -13.12
N GLN A 55 8.80 0.85 -13.83
CA GLN A 55 8.70 1.65 -15.05
C GLN A 55 8.50 3.12 -14.68
N PRO A 56 9.29 4.05 -15.23
CA PRO A 56 8.93 5.45 -15.19
C PRO A 56 7.58 5.59 -15.88
N LEU A 57 6.57 6.09 -15.17
CA LEU A 57 5.32 6.52 -15.79
C LEU A 57 5.65 7.41 -17.00
N PRO A 58 4.91 7.29 -18.11
CA PRO A 58 5.14 8.14 -19.28
C PRO A 58 5.08 9.61 -18.86
N ASP A 59 6.12 10.35 -19.30
CA ASP A 59 6.33 11.76 -18.99
C ASP A 59 5.08 12.59 -19.35
N PRO A 60 4.37 13.21 -18.38
CA PRO A 60 3.18 14.01 -18.66
C PRO A 60 3.52 15.37 -19.29
N THR A 61 4.75 15.60 -19.76
CA THR A 61 5.14 16.81 -20.51
C THR A 61 4.50 16.93 -21.90
N GLY A 62 3.62 15.98 -22.27
CA GLY A 62 2.64 16.16 -23.34
C GLY A 62 1.69 17.31 -23.02
N SER A 63 2.11 18.51 -23.40
CA SER A 63 1.39 19.78 -23.38
C SER A 63 0.03 19.67 -24.07
N ALA A 64 -0.96 19.14 -23.36
CA ALA A 64 -2.34 19.57 -23.49
C ALA A 64 -2.47 20.78 -22.56
N ALA A 65 -2.94 21.90 -23.09
CA ALA A 65 -3.40 23.02 -22.29
C ALA A 65 -4.58 22.53 -21.43
N LEU A 66 -4.27 21.87 -20.32
CA LEU A 66 -5.22 21.41 -19.34
C LEU A 66 -5.87 22.66 -18.78
N ALA A 67 -7.17 22.79 -18.99
CA ALA A 67 -8.00 23.74 -18.28
C ALA A 67 -7.62 23.65 -16.80
N ASN A 68 -7.17 24.76 -16.24
CA ASN A 68 -6.69 24.82 -14.87
C ASN A 68 -7.82 24.30 -13.97
N PRO A 69 -7.70 23.16 -13.26
CA PRO A 69 -8.76 22.71 -12.37
C PRO A 69 -8.88 23.64 -11.15
N PHE A 70 -7.87 24.49 -10.92
CA PHE A 70 -8.01 25.79 -10.21
C PHE A 70 -8.73 26.85 -11.06
N ALA A 71 -9.79 26.48 -11.76
CA ALA A 71 -10.85 27.43 -12.01
C ALA A 71 -11.53 27.64 -10.65
N LEU A 72 -10.86 28.45 -9.83
CA LEU A 72 -11.30 29.11 -8.62
C LEU A 72 -12.59 28.51 -8.07
N THR A 73 -12.49 27.79 -6.96
CA THR A 73 -13.43 28.17 -5.91
C THR A 73 -13.33 29.69 -5.79
N ASP A 74 -14.43 30.44 -5.97
CA ASP A 74 -14.47 31.91 -6.09
C ASP A 74 -13.65 32.69 -5.02
N GLU A 75 -13.21 32.02 -3.97
CA GLU A 75 -12.53 32.55 -2.79
C GLU A 75 -11.00 32.38 -2.77
N GLY A 76 -10.40 31.71 -3.78
CA GLY A 76 -8.94 31.57 -3.91
C GLY A 76 -8.26 30.62 -2.90
N PRO A 77 -6.91 30.56 -2.88
CA PRO A 77 -6.14 29.66 -2.00
C PRO A 77 -6.25 30.01 -0.50
N GLU A 78 -6.70 31.22 -0.19
CA GLU A 78 -6.68 31.84 1.13
C GLU A 78 -7.80 31.28 2.00
N ASN A 79 -8.86 30.74 1.39
CA ASN A 79 -9.77 29.84 2.08
C ASN A 79 -9.16 28.44 2.16
N ALA A 80 -8.24 28.26 3.11
CA ALA A 80 -7.51 27.00 3.31
C ALA A 80 -8.43 25.78 3.44
N ARG A 81 -9.50 25.88 4.24
CA ARG A 81 -10.46 24.79 4.43
C ARG A 81 -11.18 24.40 3.13
N ARG A 82 -11.47 25.36 2.24
CA ARG A 82 -12.07 25.06 0.94
C ARG A 82 -11.04 24.47 -0.03
N ALA A 83 -9.82 24.99 -0.05
CA ALA A 83 -8.74 24.47 -0.88
C ALA A 83 -8.42 23.00 -0.55
N VAL A 84 -8.27 22.66 0.75
CA VAL A 84 -8.02 21.29 1.20
C VAL A 84 -9.20 20.37 0.87
N ARG A 85 -10.45 20.86 0.98
CA ARG A 85 -11.63 20.09 0.57
C ARG A 85 -11.64 19.77 -0.92
N ALA A 86 -11.36 20.76 -1.76
CA ALA A 86 -11.28 20.56 -3.21
C ALA A 86 -10.18 19.56 -3.58
N ALA A 87 -9.02 19.61 -2.92
CA ALA A 87 -7.96 18.63 -3.12
C ALA A 87 -8.40 17.21 -2.71
N ALA A 88 -9.08 17.05 -1.57
CA ALA A 88 -9.60 15.76 -1.14
C ALA A 88 -10.65 15.20 -2.11
N ASP A 89 -11.56 16.04 -2.60
CA ASP A 89 -12.59 15.65 -3.57
C ASP A 89 -11.97 15.28 -4.94
N LEU A 90 -10.90 15.96 -5.36
CA LEU A 90 -10.15 15.62 -6.57
C LEU A 90 -9.46 14.27 -6.45
N VAL A 91 -8.84 13.98 -5.31
CA VAL A 91 -8.23 12.66 -5.04
C VAL A 91 -9.30 11.58 -5.03
N ASP A 92 -10.43 11.82 -4.36
CA ASP A 92 -11.53 10.85 -4.28
C ASP A 92 -12.20 10.59 -5.63
N THR A 93 -12.02 11.44 -6.64
CA THR A 93 -12.60 11.25 -7.97
C THR A 93 -11.59 10.77 -9.01
N ALA A 94 -10.31 10.64 -8.66
CA ALA A 94 -9.29 10.14 -9.58
C ALA A 94 -9.53 8.66 -9.92
N SER A 95 -9.40 8.32 -11.21
CA SER A 95 -9.43 6.93 -11.71
C SER A 95 -8.18 6.15 -11.33
N SER A 96 -7.06 6.85 -11.13
CA SER A 96 -5.81 6.25 -10.65
C SER A 96 -4.97 7.23 -9.83
N PHE A 97 -4.14 6.70 -8.94
CA PHE A 97 -3.14 7.46 -8.21
C PHE A 97 -1.94 6.59 -7.81
N HIS A 98 -0.83 7.26 -7.53
CA HIS A 98 0.32 6.64 -6.87
C HIS A 98 0.82 7.54 -5.74
N ILE A 99 0.92 7.00 -4.54
CA ILE A 99 1.43 7.68 -3.36
C ILE A 99 2.65 6.92 -2.87
N THR A 100 3.71 7.65 -2.53
CA THR A 100 4.78 7.10 -1.68
C THR A 100 4.73 7.68 -0.30
N PHE A 101 5.17 6.90 0.67
CA PHE A 101 5.35 7.41 2.01
C PHE A 101 6.62 6.91 2.67
N THR A 102 7.14 7.76 3.56
CA THR A 102 8.27 7.49 4.44
C THR A 102 7.81 7.67 5.88
N LEU A 103 8.15 6.71 6.71
CA LEU A 103 7.91 6.71 8.14
C LEU A 103 9.26 6.92 8.83
N SER A 104 9.32 7.87 9.76
CA SER A 104 10.53 8.10 10.58
C SER A 104 10.13 8.24 12.03
N ASP A 105 10.92 7.66 12.94
CA ASP A 105 10.75 7.83 14.38
C ASP A 105 12.00 8.44 14.95
N ARG A 106 11.86 9.43 15.85
CA ARG A 106 12.95 9.83 16.74
C ARG A 106 13.23 8.67 17.70
N GLY A 107 13.94 7.64 17.24
CA GLY A 107 14.50 6.61 18.11
C GLY A 107 15.23 7.28 19.28
N ALA A 108 15.14 6.69 20.47
CA ALA A 108 15.92 7.14 21.62
C ALA A 108 17.39 7.16 21.20
N VAL A 109 17.95 8.35 20.96
CA VAL A 109 19.38 8.50 20.67
C VAL A 109 20.10 7.82 21.82
N PRO A 110 20.90 6.75 21.59
CA PRO A 110 21.62 6.12 22.67
C PRO A 110 22.47 7.21 23.32
N VAL A 111 22.28 7.39 24.63
CA VAL A 111 22.86 8.47 25.46
C VAL A 111 24.40 8.54 25.35
N GLY A 112 25.04 7.54 24.72
CA GLY A 112 26.46 7.52 24.38
C GLY A 112 26.91 8.37 23.16
N ALA A 113 26.01 8.80 22.26
CA ALA A 113 26.39 9.64 21.12
C ALA A 113 26.47 11.14 21.46
N ALA A 114 25.72 11.58 22.49
CA ALA A 114 25.76 12.95 22.99
C ALA A 114 27.05 13.27 23.79
N ALA A 115 27.78 12.24 24.25
CA ALA A 115 28.98 12.42 25.07
C ALA A 115 30.29 12.61 24.26
N VAL A 116 30.27 12.45 22.93
CA VAL A 116 31.51 12.48 22.11
C VAL A 116 31.69 13.80 21.33
N MET A 117 30.69 14.69 21.29
CA MET A 117 30.77 15.91 20.48
C MET A 117 30.49 17.15 21.32
N GLY A 118 31.48 17.56 22.12
CA GLY A 118 31.58 18.92 22.67
C GLY A 118 31.87 19.97 21.57
N SER A 119 31.10 19.95 20.48
CA SER A 119 31.25 20.85 19.35
C SER A 119 29.89 21.48 19.02
N THR A 120 29.85 22.81 19.07
CA THR A 120 28.71 23.70 18.88
C THR A 120 28.23 23.78 17.42
N ILE A 121 28.03 22.63 16.78
CA ILE A 121 27.35 22.55 15.48
C ILE A 121 25.94 22.02 15.76
N PRO A 122 24.87 22.75 15.40
CA PRO A 122 23.52 22.19 15.47
C PRO A 122 23.43 21.07 14.41
N VAL A 123 23.71 19.85 14.84
CA VAL A 123 23.41 18.68 14.03
C VAL A 123 21.89 18.55 14.08
N SER A 124 21.23 18.90 12.97
CA SER A 124 19.84 18.53 12.77
C SER A 124 19.82 17.02 12.64
N LEU A 125 19.58 16.33 13.76
CA LEU A 125 19.40 14.88 13.79
C LEU A 125 18.06 14.61 13.10
N THR A 126 18.10 14.44 11.79
CA THR A 126 16.96 13.89 11.05
C THR A 126 16.68 12.53 11.65
N ALA A 127 15.45 12.30 12.09
CA ALA A 127 15.03 11.01 12.65
C ALA A 127 15.35 9.91 11.63
N PRO A 128 15.87 8.74 12.06
CA PRO A 128 16.08 7.63 11.15
C PRO A 128 14.75 7.18 10.55
N ASP A 129 14.76 6.86 9.26
CA ASP A 129 13.64 6.21 8.60
C ASP A 129 13.44 4.82 9.23
N VAL A 130 12.20 4.54 9.61
CA VAL A 130 11.77 3.27 10.18
C VAL A 130 10.88 2.47 9.23
N GLY A 131 10.49 3.06 8.11
CA GLY A 131 9.83 2.33 7.03
C GLY A 131 9.58 3.17 5.79
N HIS A 132 9.32 2.48 4.69
CA HIS A 132 8.98 3.07 3.39
C HIS A 132 7.83 2.29 2.78
N GLY A 133 7.01 2.95 1.98
CA GLY A 133 5.93 2.27 1.32
C GLY A 133 5.33 3.05 0.17
N HIS A 134 4.38 2.39 -0.49
CA HIS A 134 3.61 2.98 -1.56
C HIS A 134 2.15 2.51 -1.50
N ALA A 135 1.26 3.34 -2.04
CA ALA A 135 -0.12 2.99 -2.31
C ALA A 135 -0.43 3.33 -3.77
N VAL A 136 -0.97 2.37 -4.50
CA VAL A 136 -1.33 2.48 -5.91
C VAL A 136 -2.80 2.13 -6.06
N TYR A 137 -3.53 2.94 -6.82
CA TYR A 137 -4.90 2.67 -7.22
C TYR A 137 -5.03 2.85 -8.73
N ASP A 138 -5.75 1.93 -9.36
CA ASP A 138 -6.15 1.98 -10.76
C ASP A 138 -7.46 1.21 -10.90
N ASP A 139 -8.52 1.89 -11.33
CA ASP A 139 -9.88 1.33 -11.43
C ASP A 139 -10.04 0.28 -12.54
N GLU A 140 -9.11 0.23 -13.49
CA GLU A 140 -9.07 -0.78 -14.56
C GLU A 140 -8.13 -1.96 -14.24
N ALA A 141 -7.40 -1.90 -13.11
CA ALA A 141 -6.42 -2.93 -12.74
C ALA A 141 -6.96 -4.01 -11.79
N GLU A 142 -6.28 -5.17 -11.79
CA GLU A 142 -6.45 -6.23 -10.81
C GLU A 142 -5.11 -6.52 -10.13
N PRO A 143 -4.95 -6.30 -8.81
CA PRO A 143 -5.92 -5.68 -7.90
C PRO A 143 -6.13 -4.19 -8.23
N ALA A 144 -7.29 -3.65 -7.88
CA ALA A 144 -7.61 -2.24 -8.11
C ALA A 144 -6.84 -1.32 -7.15
N PHE A 145 -6.50 -1.82 -5.96
CA PHE A 145 -5.69 -1.12 -4.97
C PHE A 145 -4.60 -2.03 -4.42
N GLU A 146 -3.40 -1.47 -4.26
CA GLU A 146 -2.26 -2.05 -3.57
C GLU A 146 -1.69 -1.04 -2.57
N HIS A 147 -1.42 -1.48 -1.35
CA HIS A 147 -0.65 -0.75 -0.36
C HIS A 147 0.47 -1.65 0.16
N TYR A 148 1.70 -1.18 0.06
CA TYR A 148 2.91 -1.87 0.51
C TYR A 148 3.64 -1.03 1.55
N VAL A 149 4.17 -1.69 2.58
CA VAL A 149 5.13 -1.09 3.52
C VAL A 149 6.23 -2.10 3.82
N ASP A 150 7.46 -1.59 3.85
CA ASP A 150 8.67 -2.26 4.33
C ASP A 150 9.12 -1.56 5.62
N GLU A 151 9.11 -2.28 6.73
CA GLU A 151 9.52 -1.78 8.03
C GLU A 151 11.01 -2.08 8.29
N ALA A 152 11.66 -1.26 9.12
CA ALA A 152 13.10 -1.35 9.36
C ALA A 152 13.55 -2.66 10.04
N ASP A 153 12.63 -3.39 10.67
CA ASP A 153 12.87 -4.73 11.21
C ASP A 153 12.82 -5.84 10.13
N GLY A 154 12.47 -5.48 8.90
CA GLY A 154 12.41 -6.33 7.72
C GLY A 154 11.04 -6.98 7.49
N GLU A 155 10.00 -6.58 8.22
CA GLU A 155 8.64 -6.99 7.92
C GLU A 155 8.11 -6.25 6.68
N GLU A 156 7.66 -7.03 5.69
CA GLU A 156 7.03 -6.52 4.48
C GLU A 156 5.54 -6.86 4.53
N VAL A 157 4.68 -5.84 4.48
CA VAL A 157 3.23 -6.00 4.51
C VAL A 157 2.61 -5.47 3.23
N TYR A 158 1.86 -6.33 2.53
CA TYR A 158 1.07 -5.94 1.37
C TYR A 158 -0.41 -6.05 1.69
N ARG A 159 -1.17 -5.06 1.23
CA ARG A 159 -2.61 -4.92 1.40
C ARG A 159 -3.23 -4.65 0.05
N TYR A 160 -4.36 -5.26 -0.21
CA TYR A 160 -4.99 -5.20 -1.53
C TYR A 160 -6.50 -5.03 -1.43
N GLU A 161 -7.07 -4.31 -2.38
CA GLU A 161 -8.51 -4.34 -2.69
C GLU A 161 -8.72 -4.96 -4.08
N MET A 162 -9.56 -5.99 -4.17
CA MET A 162 -9.93 -6.63 -5.45
C MET A 162 -11.38 -7.08 -5.39
N ASP A 163 -12.21 -6.63 -6.33
CA ASP A 163 -13.65 -6.90 -6.37
C ASP A 163 -14.39 -6.58 -5.05
N GLY A 164 -14.00 -5.50 -4.37
CA GLY A 164 -14.55 -5.10 -3.07
C GLY A 164 -14.18 -6.05 -1.91
N ARG A 165 -13.19 -6.93 -2.10
CA ARG A 165 -12.61 -7.77 -1.04
C ARG A 165 -11.27 -7.21 -0.61
N TYR A 166 -11.01 -7.27 0.69
CA TYR A 166 -9.75 -6.86 1.29
C TYR A 166 -8.87 -8.09 1.53
N MET A 167 -7.62 -7.99 1.11
CA MET A 167 -6.64 -9.06 1.26
C MET A 167 -5.34 -8.50 1.81
N MET A 168 -4.59 -9.34 2.52
CA MET A 168 -3.32 -8.95 3.12
C MET A 168 -2.32 -10.09 3.07
N THR A 169 -1.05 -9.76 2.97
CA THR A 169 0.06 -10.68 3.25
C THR A 169 1.11 -9.96 4.06
N ALA A 170 1.86 -10.72 4.86
CA ALA A 170 2.92 -10.21 5.70
C ALA A 170 4.03 -11.25 5.69
N ARG A 171 5.28 -10.79 5.56
CA ARG A 171 6.43 -11.66 5.34
C ARG A 171 6.58 -12.74 6.40
N SER A 172 6.44 -12.38 7.68
CA SER A 172 6.66 -13.29 8.80
C SER A 172 5.42 -13.49 9.66
N ALA A 173 4.54 -12.50 9.74
CA ALA A 173 3.39 -12.56 10.65
C ALA A 173 2.21 -13.39 10.11
N LEU A 174 2.15 -13.68 8.81
CA LEU A 174 1.04 -14.40 8.17
C LEU A 174 1.51 -15.64 7.40
N PRO A 175 0.69 -16.70 7.32
CA PRO A 175 1.04 -17.93 6.60
C PRO A 175 1.02 -17.79 5.07
N GLY A 176 0.68 -16.61 4.54
CA GLY A 176 0.53 -16.34 3.11
C GLY A 176 -0.42 -15.17 2.85
N LEU A 177 -1.03 -15.14 1.66
CA LEU A 177 -2.13 -14.22 1.35
C LEU A 177 -3.40 -14.67 2.08
N VAL A 178 -3.99 -13.76 2.85
CA VAL A 178 -5.25 -13.98 3.57
C VAL A 178 -6.33 -13.05 3.06
N VAL A 179 -7.56 -13.55 2.97
CA VAL A 179 -8.76 -12.74 2.72
C VAL A 179 -9.31 -12.30 4.07
N LEU A 180 -9.60 -11.01 4.23
CA LEU A 180 -10.13 -10.44 5.45
C LEU A 180 -11.67 -10.57 5.43
N GLU A 181 -12.19 -11.68 5.95
CA GLU A 181 -13.63 -11.99 5.96
C GLU A 181 -14.47 -10.98 6.77
N SER A 182 -13.85 -10.26 7.70
CA SER A 182 -14.51 -9.22 8.52
C SER A 182 -13.51 -8.08 8.77
N PRO A 183 -13.30 -7.20 7.77
CA PRO A 183 -12.30 -6.16 7.85
C PRO A 183 -12.61 -5.19 9.00
N SER A 184 -11.60 -4.94 9.82
CA SER A 184 -11.61 -3.90 10.86
C SER A 184 -11.62 -2.50 10.25
N ASP A 185 -11.76 -1.47 11.08
CA ASP A 185 -11.63 -0.09 10.62
C ASP A 185 -10.21 0.24 10.15
N ALA A 186 -9.19 -0.40 10.75
CA ALA A 186 -7.80 -0.29 10.29
C ALA A 186 -7.62 -0.90 8.90
N ASP A 187 -8.26 -2.05 8.64
CA ASP A 187 -8.21 -2.71 7.34
C ASP A 187 -8.90 -1.84 6.27
N ARG A 188 -10.06 -1.27 6.58
CA ARG A 188 -10.74 -0.36 5.63
C ARG A 188 -9.92 0.90 5.35
N TYR A 189 -9.24 1.42 6.38
CA TYR A 189 -8.39 2.59 6.28
C TYR A 189 -7.15 2.33 5.40
N LEU A 190 -6.47 1.20 5.59
CA LEU A 190 -5.22 0.88 4.90
C LEU A 190 -5.38 0.13 3.57
N CYS A 191 -6.47 -0.59 3.38
CA CYS A 191 -6.66 -1.50 2.24
C CYS A 191 -7.64 -0.95 1.20
N SER A 192 -7.94 0.36 1.19
CA SER A 192 -8.90 0.93 0.24
C SER A 192 -8.41 2.21 -0.42
N ARG A 193 -9.04 2.57 -1.54
CA ARG A 193 -8.77 3.84 -2.25
C ARG A 193 -8.92 5.09 -1.38
N SER A 194 -9.71 5.01 -0.29
CA SER A 194 -9.91 6.14 0.63
C SER A 194 -8.62 6.57 1.33
N PHE A 195 -7.61 5.70 1.37
CA PHE A 195 -6.28 5.99 1.90
C PHE A 195 -5.70 7.29 1.32
N ALA A 196 -5.88 7.53 0.02
CA ALA A 196 -5.31 8.67 -0.66
C ALA A 196 -5.87 10.02 -0.17
N SER A 197 -7.14 10.09 0.22
CA SER A 197 -7.74 11.33 0.71
C SER A 197 -7.77 11.42 2.24
N ALA A 198 -7.47 10.32 2.95
CA ALA A 198 -7.68 10.17 4.38
C ALA A 198 -7.06 11.32 5.20
N ARG A 199 -5.78 11.63 4.98
CA ARG A 199 -5.08 12.73 5.69
C ARG A 199 -5.74 14.09 5.48
N LEU A 200 -6.18 14.39 4.26
CA LEU A 200 -6.86 15.65 3.96
C LEU A 200 -8.25 15.69 4.65
N ARG A 201 -8.97 14.57 4.67
CA ARG A 201 -10.25 14.44 5.37
C ARG A 201 -10.09 14.59 6.89
N GLU A 202 -9.03 14.03 7.47
CA GLU A 202 -8.68 14.20 8.88
C GLU A 202 -8.45 15.67 9.22
N VAL A 203 -7.58 16.36 8.48
CA VAL A 203 -7.35 17.82 8.64
C VAL A 203 -8.66 18.60 8.59
N LEU A 204 -9.51 18.32 7.60
CA LEU A 204 -10.81 19.00 7.47
C LEU A 204 -11.74 18.70 8.66
N SER A 205 -11.65 17.52 9.26
CA SER A 205 -12.51 17.13 10.36
C SER A 205 -12.08 17.72 11.70
N THR A 206 -10.77 17.82 11.96
CA THR A 206 -10.25 18.10 13.31
C THR A 206 -9.44 19.40 13.42
N SER A 207 -8.89 19.93 12.33
CA SER A 207 -8.04 21.14 12.42
C SER A 207 -8.87 22.40 12.65
N SER A 208 -8.55 23.12 13.73
CA SER A 208 -9.15 24.41 14.08
C SER A 208 -8.30 25.62 13.68
N ASP A 209 -7.04 25.40 13.30
CA ASP A 209 -6.00 26.39 13.02
C ASP A 209 -5.40 26.25 11.60
N LEU A 210 -6.05 25.47 10.73
CA LEU A 210 -5.68 25.32 9.31
C LEU A 210 -5.58 26.70 8.62
N GLU A 211 -4.40 27.02 8.11
CA GLU A 211 -4.13 28.28 7.44
C GLU A 211 -3.22 28.13 6.21
N LEU A 212 -3.24 29.15 5.35
CA LEU A 212 -2.29 29.28 4.24
C LEU A 212 -0.99 29.90 4.76
N ALA A 213 0.10 29.15 4.72
CA ALA A 213 1.42 29.61 5.13
C ALA A 213 2.17 30.36 4.01
N GLY A 214 1.86 30.07 2.74
CA GLY A 214 2.41 30.80 1.61
C GLY A 214 2.50 29.99 0.33
N TRP A 215 3.33 30.47 -0.59
CA TRP A 215 3.59 29.84 -1.88
C TRP A 215 5.06 29.47 -2.00
N GLU A 216 5.34 28.26 -2.48
CA GLU A 216 6.70 27.80 -2.73
C GLU A 216 6.81 26.71 -3.82
N GLN A 217 8.05 26.38 -4.19
CA GLN A 217 8.36 25.25 -5.06
C GLN A 217 8.61 24.00 -4.21
N VAL A 218 7.72 23.01 -4.30
CA VAL A 218 7.90 21.72 -3.64
C VAL A 218 8.60 20.74 -4.56
N ARG A 219 9.60 20.04 -4.04
CA ARG A 219 10.29 18.93 -4.73
C ARG A 219 9.86 17.63 -4.09
N LEU A 220 9.51 16.67 -4.94
CA LEU A 220 9.21 15.30 -4.55
C LEU A 220 10.49 14.47 -4.62
N ALA A 221 10.65 13.51 -3.72
CA ALA A 221 11.78 12.60 -3.65
C ALA A 221 11.70 11.46 -4.67
N TRP A 222 10.58 11.32 -5.40
CA TRP A 222 10.34 10.25 -6.36
C TRP A 222 11.43 10.13 -7.45
N PRO A 223 12.02 8.93 -7.67
CA PRO A 223 13.05 8.71 -8.68
C PRO A 223 12.58 9.09 -10.09
N GLY A 224 13.38 9.87 -10.81
CA GLY A 224 13.13 10.24 -12.20
C GLY A 224 12.39 11.56 -12.41
N MET A 225 11.74 12.13 -11.38
CA MET A 225 11.14 13.47 -11.45
C MET A 225 11.97 14.50 -10.69
N LYS A 226 12.72 15.33 -11.42
CA LYS A 226 13.55 16.42 -10.84
C LYS A 226 12.85 17.79 -10.85
N ALA A 227 11.68 17.89 -11.49
CA ALA A 227 10.96 19.15 -11.60
C ALA A 227 10.23 19.46 -10.29
N GLY A 228 10.41 20.67 -9.77
CA GLY A 228 9.61 21.16 -8.65
C GLY A 228 8.22 21.58 -9.11
N HIS A 229 7.22 21.40 -8.26
CA HIS A 229 5.86 21.87 -8.46
C HIS A 229 5.68 23.21 -7.75
N ALA A 230 5.15 24.21 -8.46
CA ALA A 230 4.65 25.42 -7.79
C ALA A 230 3.39 25.05 -6.99
N ALA A 231 3.39 25.35 -5.70
CA ALA A 231 2.33 24.93 -4.78
C ALA A 231 2.06 25.96 -3.68
N TYR A 232 0.82 25.97 -3.19
CA TYR A 232 0.42 26.63 -1.96
C TYR A 232 0.67 25.69 -0.78
N ARG A 233 1.32 26.19 0.26
CA ARG A 233 1.61 25.47 1.49
C ARG A 233 0.60 25.85 2.56
N TYR A 234 -0.04 24.84 3.12
CA TYR A 234 -1.01 24.92 4.21
C TYR A 234 -0.44 24.27 5.46
N THR A 235 -0.74 24.82 6.62
CA THR A 235 -0.22 24.34 7.91
C THR A 235 -1.29 24.36 8.97
N GLY A 236 -1.05 23.66 10.07
CA GLY A 236 -1.90 23.67 11.26
C GLY A 236 -1.65 22.42 12.11
N THR A 237 -2.58 22.18 13.03
CA THR A 237 -2.64 20.97 13.85
C THR A 237 -3.87 20.15 13.52
N PHE A 238 -3.79 18.83 13.67
CA PHE A 238 -4.91 17.91 13.44
C PHE A 238 -4.79 16.63 14.27
N THR A 239 -5.84 15.81 14.26
CA THR A 239 -5.81 14.45 14.81
C THR A 239 -5.52 13.49 13.66
N ALA A 240 -4.33 12.91 13.67
CA ALA A 240 -3.93 11.91 12.67
C ALA A 240 -4.45 10.53 13.08
N MET A 241 -5.03 9.77 12.14
CA MET A 241 -5.23 8.34 12.37
C MET A 241 -3.95 7.59 12.02
N ARG A 242 -3.23 7.12 13.02
CA ARG A 242 -2.03 6.29 12.81
C ARG A 242 -2.44 4.83 12.75
N ALA A 243 -2.03 4.16 11.68
CA ALA A 243 -2.24 2.75 11.53
C ALA A 243 -0.89 2.03 11.71
N ASP A 244 -0.90 0.93 12.45
CA ASP A 244 0.28 0.11 12.70
C ASP A 244 -0.08 -1.36 12.44
N PHE A 245 0.91 -2.19 12.10
CA PHE A 245 0.75 -3.63 11.94
C PHE A 245 1.48 -4.35 13.06
N ASP A 246 0.76 -5.16 13.84
CA ASP A 246 1.34 -5.90 14.97
C ASP A 246 0.76 -7.32 15.00
N ASP A 247 1.64 -8.32 15.08
CA ASP A 247 1.30 -9.74 15.15
C ASP A 247 0.19 -10.19 14.18
N GLY A 248 0.28 -9.76 12.91
CA GLY A 248 -0.67 -10.18 11.87
C GLY A 248 -1.95 -9.33 11.81
N THR A 249 -2.08 -8.30 12.64
CA THR A 249 -3.30 -7.49 12.78
C THR A 249 -3.01 -6.01 12.53
N ASN A 250 -3.87 -5.37 11.73
CA ASN A 250 -3.84 -3.91 11.60
C ASN A 250 -4.54 -3.27 12.80
N THR A 251 -3.91 -2.23 13.35
CA THR A 251 -4.49 -1.39 14.40
C THR A 251 -4.62 0.04 13.88
N LEU A 252 -5.57 0.79 14.45
CA LEU A 252 -5.79 2.18 14.11
C LEU A 252 -5.99 2.98 15.40
N ARG A 253 -5.20 4.05 15.57
CA ARG A 253 -5.23 4.91 16.75
C ARG A 253 -5.26 6.37 16.36
N ALA A 254 -6.00 7.17 17.12
CA ALA A 254 -5.96 8.61 16.98
C ALA A 254 -4.70 9.18 17.67
N VAL A 255 -4.00 10.08 16.99
CA VAL A 255 -2.86 10.84 17.49
C VAL A 255 -3.23 12.31 17.43
N GLU A 256 -3.57 12.88 18.58
CA GLU A 256 -3.95 14.29 18.71
C GLU A 256 -2.73 15.21 18.59
N ASP A 257 -3.01 16.49 18.30
CA ASP A 257 -2.02 17.58 18.24
C ASP A 257 -0.84 17.30 17.29
N ALA A 258 -1.08 16.59 16.20
CA ALA A 258 -0.09 16.39 15.14
C ALA A 258 0.04 17.68 14.31
N GLU A 259 1.26 18.19 14.17
CA GLU A 259 1.56 19.32 13.28
C GLU A 259 1.68 18.81 11.85
N PHE A 260 1.10 19.53 10.87
CA PHE A 260 1.20 19.15 9.46
C PHE A 260 1.61 20.31 8.55
N GLU A 261 2.19 19.93 7.41
CA GLU A 261 2.39 20.79 6.25
C GLU A 261 1.82 20.08 5.01
N LEU A 262 0.98 20.77 4.24
CA LEU A 262 0.33 20.24 3.03
C LEU A 262 0.61 21.16 1.85
N TRP A 263 1.07 20.59 0.75
CA TRP A 263 1.32 21.31 -0.51
C TRP A 263 0.31 20.92 -1.56
N ILE A 264 -0.45 21.90 -2.04
CA ILE A 264 -1.41 21.75 -3.14
C ILE A 264 -0.88 22.55 -4.33
N ASP A 265 -0.71 21.89 -5.48
CA ASP A 265 -0.17 22.55 -6.67
C ASP A 265 -1.14 23.59 -7.26
N LEU A 266 -0.75 24.28 -8.33
CA LEU A 266 -1.65 25.22 -9.01
C LEU A 266 -2.80 24.57 -9.77
N ARG A 267 -2.93 23.23 -9.79
CA ARG A 267 -3.99 22.48 -10.48
C ARG A 267 -5.03 21.86 -9.54
N GLY A 268 -4.76 21.76 -8.24
CA GLY A 268 -5.73 21.34 -7.22
C GLY A 268 -5.25 20.09 -6.50
N TYR A 269 -4.20 19.49 -7.00
CA TYR A 269 -3.74 18.19 -6.54
C TYR A 269 -2.81 18.36 -5.35
N PRO A 270 -2.98 17.54 -4.30
CA PRO A 270 -1.94 17.43 -3.30
C PRO A 270 -0.67 16.92 -3.97
N ARG A 271 0.47 17.42 -3.52
CA ARG A 271 1.81 17.00 -3.96
C ARG A 271 2.59 16.38 -2.84
N ARG A 272 2.46 16.92 -1.64
CA ARG A 272 3.13 16.43 -0.46
C ARG A 272 2.29 16.71 0.78
N PHE A 273 2.31 15.80 1.73
CA PHE A 273 1.75 15.96 3.06
C PHE A 273 2.76 15.43 4.06
N ASP A 274 3.29 16.30 4.89
CA ASP A 274 4.18 15.94 5.99
C ASP A 274 3.42 16.14 7.29
N TYR A 275 3.57 15.23 8.24
CA TYR A 275 3.14 15.50 9.60
C TYR A 275 4.11 14.95 10.64
N SER A 276 4.07 15.56 11.83
CA SER A 276 4.84 15.17 13.00
C SER A 276 3.93 15.09 14.21
N SER A 277 3.91 13.93 14.86
CA SER A 277 3.22 13.74 16.13
C SER A 277 4.02 14.34 17.29
N PRO A 278 3.36 14.68 18.42
CA PRO A 278 4.05 15.08 19.65
C PRO A 278 5.05 14.03 20.18
N GLY A 279 4.79 12.75 19.88
CA GLY A 279 5.66 11.63 20.23
C GLY A 279 6.94 11.52 19.40
N GLY A 280 7.12 12.39 18.39
CA GLY A 280 8.31 12.39 17.54
C GLY A 280 8.28 11.38 16.38
N HIS A 281 7.13 10.73 16.16
CA HIS A 281 6.83 10.01 14.93
C HIS A 281 6.49 11.00 13.82
N THR A 282 7.02 10.79 12.63
CA THR A 282 6.77 11.62 11.46
C THR A 282 6.44 10.76 10.26
N GLU A 283 5.49 11.21 9.45
CA GLU A 283 5.19 10.58 8.16
C GLU A 283 5.23 11.63 7.06
N ARG A 284 5.79 11.26 5.92
CA ARG A 284 5.75 12.03 4.68
C ARG A 284 5.01 11.24 3.63
N TYR A 285 4.03 11.86 2.99
CA TYR A 285 3.31 11.34 1.83
C TYR A 285 3.61 12.21 0.63
N GLU A 286 3.97 11.61 -0.49
CA GLU A 286 4.14 12.29 -1.77
C GLU A 286 3.15 11.72 -2.78
N TYR A 287 2.44 12.60 -3.45
CA TYR A 287 1.34 12.26 -4.35
C TYR A 287 1.76 12.44 -5.81
N HIS A 288 1.70 11.33 -6.54
CA HIS A 288 2.18 11.18 -7.90
C HIS A 288 1.03 10.84 -8.83
N GLY A 289 1.13 11.29 -10.08
CA GLY A 289 0.31 10.87 -11.22
C GLY A 289 -1.15 10.56 -10.91
N PHE A 290 -2.05 11.54 -11.08
CA PHE A 290 -3.50 11.31 -10.97
C PHE A 290 -4.11 11.05 -12.34
N GLY A 291 -4.88 9.96 -12.44
CA GLY A 291 -5.78 9.70 -13.56
C GLY A 291 -6.93 10.71 -13.60
N MET A 292 -7.43 11.01 -14.80
CA MET A 292 -8.62 11.84 -14.96
C MET A 292 -9.87 11.03 -14.58
N PRO A 293 -10.86 11.64 -13.90
CA PRO A 293 -12.14 10.98 -13.60
C PRO A 293 -12.88 10.51 -14.86
#